data_AF-A0A7T0P8D9-F1
#
_entry.id   AF-A0A7T0P8D9-F1
#
_cell.length_a   1.000
_cell.length_b   1.000
_cell.length_c   1.000
_cell.angle_alpha   90.00
_cell.angle_beta   90.00
_cell.angle_gamma   90.00
#
_symmetry.space_group_name_H-M   'P 1'
#
loop_
_entity.id
_entity.type
_entity.pdbx_description
1 polymer ?
#
loop_
_entity_poly.entity_id
_entity_poly.type
_entity_poly.pdbx_seq_one_letter_code
_entity_poly.pdbx_strand_id
1 'polypeptide(L)'
;MIKMMIMINLMLSTILMNLKSPLSANLIILTQSISLTMLINLINKTSWISFMLFILYVGGLMIIFLYISSIAFNELNINKNYKNILIKMIFILMIFYMMKNFILLENFQLENKFIFEDNFYLINMFLLPNNLMIYFMLMILLFMLILIIWLLKNNKGPIRQKN
;
A
#
# COMPACT_ATOMS: atom_id res chain seq x y z
N MET A 1 8.19 -5.61 -18.46
CA MET A 1 6.99 -5.33 -17.63
C MET A 1 7.32 -4.84 -16.23
N ILE A 2 8.05 -5.61 -15.41
CA ILE A 2 8.39 -5.23 -14.02
C ILE A 2 9.04 -3.84 -13.95
N LYS A 3 10.03 -3.55 -14.80
CA LYS A 3 10.68 -2.22 -14.88
C LYS A 3 9.68 -1.08 -15.09
N MET A 4 8.67 -1.26 -15.95
CA MET A 4 7.64 -0.24 -16.18
C MET A 4 6.71 -0.08 -14.98
N MET A 5 6.33 -1.18 -14.32
CA MET A 5 5.52 -1.12 -13.10
C MET A 5 6.27 -0.46 -11.93
N ILE A 6 7.58 -0.67 -11.80
CA ILE A 6 8.42 0.06 -10.84
C ILE A 6 8.36 1.56 -11.13
N MET A 7 8.46 1.94 -12.41
CA MET A 7 8.40 3.35 -12.81
C MET A 7 7.06 4.00 -12.50
N ILE A 8 5.96 3.33 -12.78
CA ILE A 8 4.62 3.83 -12.44
C ILE A 8 4.51 4.05 -10.92
N ASN A 9 4.97 3.10 -10.11
CA ASN A 9 4.96 3.22 -8.65
C ASN A 9 5.80 4.40 -8.15
N LEU A 10 7.01 4.59 -8.70
CA LEU A 10 7.87 5.73 -8.34
C LEU A 10 7.20 7.06 -8.71
N MET A 11 6.62 7.16 -9.90
CA MET A 11 5.88 8.36 -10.30
C MET A 11 4.73 8.66 -9.33
N LEU A 12 3.88 7.67 -9.03
CA LEU A 12 2.75 7.83 -8.10
C LEU A 12 3.22 8.29 -6.71
N SER A 13 4.32 7.73 -6.20
CA SER A 13 4.88 8.12 -4.89
C SER A 13 5.33 9.59 -4.84
N THR A 14 5.88 10.11 -5.93
CA THR A 14 6.29 11.53 -5.98
C THR A 14 5.10 12.48 -6.13
N ILE A 15 4.00 12.05 -6.75
CA ILE A 15 2.75 12.81 -6.75
C ILE A 15 2.19 12.86 -5.34
N LEU A 16 2.18 11.72 -4.63
CA LEU A 16 1.69 11.61 -3.26
C LEU A 16 2.31 12.66 -2.33
N MET A 17 3.64 12.81 -2.36
CA MET A 17 4.36 13.79 -1.52
C MET A 17 3.96 15.24 -1.77
N ASN A 18 3.41 15.57 -2.94
CA ASN A 18 3.04 16.96 -3.29
C ASN A 18 1.54 17.25 -3.06
N LEU A 19 0.73 16.25 -2.72
CA LEU A 19 -0.71 16.44 -2.53
C LEU A 19 -1.00 17.00 -1.14
N LYS A 20 -1.82 18.06 -1.11
CA LYS A 20 -2.28 18.70 0.13
C LYS A 20 -3.66 18.23 0.56
N SER A 21 -4.55 17.92 -0.38
CA SER A 21 -5.91 17.51 -0.03
C SER A 21 -5.96 16.01 0.30
N PRO A 22 -6.49 15.64 1.48
CA PRO A 22 -6.46 14.26 1.95
C PRO A 22 -7.28 13.31 1.05
N LEU A 23 -8.37 13.81 0.45
CA LEU A 23 -9.16 13.05 -0.53
C LEU A 23 -8.33 12.65 -1.76
N SER A 24 -7.56 13.60 -2.32
CA SER A 24 -6.72 13.31 -3.49
C SER A 24 -5.58 12.37 -3.13
N ALA A 25 -5.02 12.48 -1.92
CA ALA A 25 -3.99 11.58 -1.44
C ALA A 25 -4.52 10.14 -1.39
N ASN A 26 -5.71 9.91 -0.82
CA ASN A 26 -6.31 8.56 -0.77
C ASN A 26 -6.53 7.94 -2.16
N LEU A 27 -6.95 8.73 -3.14
CA LEU A 27 -7.12 8.24 -4.52
C LEU A 27 -5.78 7.81 -5.14
N ILE A 28 -4.70 8.55 -4.89
CA ILE A 28 -3.36 8.17 -5.36
C ILE A 28 -2.83 6.94 -4.62
N ILE A 29 -3.10 6.81 -3.31
CA ILE A 29 -2.69 5.61 -2.57
C ILE A 29 -3.41 4.37 -3.12
N LEU A 30 -4.70 4.49 -3.46
CA LEU A 30 -5.45 3.39 -4.05
C LEU A 30 -4.85 2.94 -5.39
N THR A 31 -4.56 3.88 -6.31
CA THR A 31 -3.93 3.53 -7.60
C THR A 31 -2.52 2.96 -7.43
N GLN A 32 -1.74 3.51 -6.49
CA GLN A 32 -0.41 2.99 -6.16
C GLN A 32 -0.51 1.55 -5.63
N SER A 33 -1.43 1.27 -4.71
CA SER A 33 -1.62 -0.08 -4.14
C SER A 33 -1.99 -1.12 -5.21
N ILE A 34 -2.84 -0.78 -6.18
CA ILE A 34 -3.19 -1.66 -7.32
C ILE A 34 -1.94 -1.96 -8.16
N SER A 35 -1.15 -0.94 -8.50
CA SER A 35 0.07 -1.14 -9.29
C SER A 35 1.14 -1.93 -8.54
N LEU A 36 1.15 -1.83 -7.21
CA LEU A 36 2.12 -2.51 -6.35
C LEU A 36 1.76 -3.99 -6.15
N THR A 37 0.47 -4.33 -5.99
CA THR A 37 0.02 -5.73 -5.91
C THR A 37 0.22 -6.46 -7.23
N MET A 38 0.03 -5.79 -8.37
CA MET A 38 0.38 -6.33 -9.68
C MET A 38 1.89 -6.61 -9.81
N LEU A 39 2.73 -5.71 -9.30
CA LEU A 39 4.19 -5.90 -9.31
C LEU A 39 4.61 -7.10 -8.44
N ILE A 40 4.02 -7.26 -7.26
CA ILE A 40 4.28 -8.40 -6.37
C ILE A 40 3.85 -9.71 -7.03
N ASN A 41 2.71 -9.73 -7.73
CA ASN A 41 2.26 -10.90 -8.47
C ASN A 41 3.20 -11.27 -9.64
N LEU A 42 3.90 -10.30 -10.23
CA LEU A 42 4.90 -10.57 -11.28
C LEU A 42 6.23 -11.09 -10.73
N ILE A 43 6.56 -10.80 -9.47
CA ILE A 43 7.81 -11.25 -8.82
C ILE A 43 7.61 -12.62 -8.16
N ASN A 44 6.45 -12.81 -7.52
CA ASN A 44 6.18 -14.02 -6.76
C ASN A 44 5.63 -15.12 -7.66
N LYS A 45 5.94 -16.37 -7.31
CA LYS A 45 5.41 -17.55 -8.00
C LYS A 45 3.93 -17.77 -7.74
N THR A 46 3.46 -17.47 -6.53
CA THR A 46 2.05 -17.57 -6.15
C THR A 46 1.39 -16.22 -5.97
N SER A 47 0.16 -16.14 -6.47
CA SER A 47 -0.68 -14.95 -6.38
C SER A 47 -1.29 -14.72 -4.99
N TRP A 48 -1.13 -15.67 -4.06
CA TRP A 48 -1.78 -15.62 -2.74
C TRP A 48 -1.32 -14.41 -1.90
N ILE A 49 -0.02 -14.13 -1.88
CA ILE A 49 0.54 -12.98 -1.17
C ILE A 49 0.06 -11.66 -1.79
N SER A 50 0.07 -11.55 -3.13
CA SER A 50 -0.42 -10.34 -3.82
C SER A 50 -1.92 -10.13 -3.59
N PHE A 51 -2.70 -11.20 -3.50
CA PHE A 51 -4.14 -11.14 -3.25
C PHE A 51 -4.47 -10.69 -1.83
N MET A 52 -3.80 -11.26 -0.82
CA MET A 52 -3.99 -10.84 0.58
C MET A 52 -3.61 -9.37 0.81
N LEU A 53 -2.51 -8.93 0.20
CA LEU A 53 -2.11 -7.51 0.25
C LEU A 53 -3.16 -6.61 -0.41
N PHE A 54 -3.71 -7.02 -1.55
CA PHE A 54 -4.75 -6.24 -2.23
C PHE A 54 -5.99 -6.03 -1.34
N ILE A 55 -6.50 -7.09 -0.71
CA ILE A 55 -7.68 -7.00 0.16
C ILE A 55 -7.41 -6.10 1.36
N LEU A 56 -6.28 -6.30 2.05
CA LEU A 56 -5.93 -5.54 3.25
C LEU A 56 -5.81 -4.04 2.96
N TYR A 57 -5.09 -3.68 1.90
CA TYR A 57 -4.90 -2.27 1.54
C TYR A 57 -6.19 -1.62 1.05
N VAL A 58 -6.94 -2.24 0.15
CA VAL A 58 -8.20 -1.65 -0.36
C VAL A 58 -9.24 -1.54 0.76
N GLY A 59 -9.39 -2.58 1.60
CA GLY A 59 -10.33 -2.56 2.72
C GLY A 59 -10.01 -1.47 3.75
N GLY A 60 -8.74 -1.34 4.15
CA GLY A 60 -8.31 -0.30 5.10
C GLY A 60 -8.47 1.12 4.53
N LEU A 61 -8.12 1.33 3.26
CA LEU A 61 -8.24 2.63 2.60
C LEU A 61 -9.70 3.09 2.44
N MET A 62 -10.64 2.18 2.23
CA MET A 62 -12.07 2.51 2.15
C MET A 62 -12.60 3.07 3.48
N ILE A 63 -12.18 2.52 4.63
CA ILE A 63 -12.59 3.00 5.95
C ILE A 63 -12.04 4.42 6.20
N ILE A 64 -10.78 4.66 5.83
CA ILE A 64 -10.14 5.99 5.94
C ILE A 64 -10.84 7.00 5.01
N PHE A 65 -11.22 6.57 3.81
CA PHE A 65 -11.98 7.41 2.86
C PHE A 65 -13.32 7.85 3.45
N LEU A 66 -14.08 6.92 4.04
CA LEU A 66 -15.36 7.24 4.69
C LEU A 66 -15.16 8.26 5.83
N TYR A 67 -14.17 8.03 6.69
CA TYR A 67 -13.89 8.93 7.82
C TYR A 67 -13.55 10.35 7.35
N ILE A 68 -12.61 10.50 6.41
CA ILE A 68 -12.16 11.82 5.93
C ILE A 68 -13.28 12.54 5.16
N SER A 69 -14.05 11.81 4.34
CA SER A 69 -15.19 12.38 3.61
C SER A 69 -16.30 12.91 4.54
N SER A 70 -16.41 12.35 5.76
CA SER A 70 -17.39 12.80 6.75
C SER A 70 -16.94 14.03 7.55
N ILE A 71 -15.63 14.33 7.58
CA ILE A 71 -15.05 15.39 8.43
C ILE A 71 -14.69 16.65 7.64
N ALA A 72 -14.21 16.50 6.40
CA ALA A 72 -13.74 17.63 5.61
C ALA A 72 -14.73 17.96 4.49
N PHE A 73 -15.34 19.15 4.56
CA PHE A 73 -15.96 19.80 3.40
C PHE A 73 -14.92 19.87 2.27
N ASN A 74 -15.37 19.53 1.06
CA ASN A 74 -14.57 19.33 -0.14
C ASN A 74 -13.98 20.66 -0.65
N GLU A 75 -13.03 21.27 0.07
CA GLU A 75 -12.25 22.39 -0.43
C GLU A 75 -11.24 21.86 -1.45
N LEU A 76 -11.69 21.77 -2.69
CA LEU A 76 -10.83 21.59 -3.87
C LEU A 76 -9.90 22.80 -3.93
N ASN A 77 -8.75 22.70 -3.26
CA ASN A 77 -7.71 23.70 -3.30
C ASN A 77 -7.09 23.70 -4.72
N ILE A 78 -7.65 24.54 -5.59
CA ILE A 78 -7.37 24.61 -7.04
C ILE A 78 -6.06 25.36 -7.36
N ASN A 79 -5.43 26.02 -6.37
CA ASN A 79 -4.10 26.61 -6.53
C ASN A 79 -3.01 25.53 -6.52
N LYS A 80 -2.96 24.74 -7.60
CA LYS A 80 -1.96 23.71 -7.83
C LYS A 80 -0.85 24.27 -8.71
N ASN A 81 0.36 24.33 -8.14
CA ASN A 81 1.56 24.71 -8.86
C ASN A 81 2.04 23.54 -9.75
N TYR A 82 1.26 23.21 -10.79
CA TYR A 82 1.48 22.05 -11.66
C TYR A 82 2.84 22.05 -12.35
N LYS A 83 3.47 23.23 -12.54
CA LYS A 83 4.81 23.36 -13.12
C LYS A 83 5.86 22.60 -12.31
N ASN A 84 5.83 22.68 -10.98
CA ASN A 84 6.80 21.97 -10.13
C ASN A 84 6.63 20.45 -10.22
N ILE A 85 5.39 19.97 -10.37
CA ILE A 85 5.11 18.54 -10.52
C ILE A 85 5.65 18.05 -11.87
N LEU A 86 5.41 18.77 -12.96
CA LEU A 86 5.89 18.42 -14.29
C LEU A 86 7.42 18.37 -14.35
N ILE A 87 8.11 19.36 -13.76
CA ILE A 87 9.59 19.38 -13.72
C ILE A 87 10.11 18.14 -12.99
N LYS A 88 9.56 17.80 -11.82
CA LYS A 88 9.94 16.59 -11.08
C LYS A 88 9.74 15.30 -11.91
N MET A 89 8.63 15.21 -12.66
CA MET A 89 8.39 14.03 -13.51
C MET A 89 9.39 13.91 -14.65
N ILE A 90 9.76 15.04 -15.27
CA ILE A 90 10.78 15.05 -16.33
C ILE A 90 12.12 14.60 -15.77
N PHE A 91 12.51 15.04 -14.57
CA PHE A 91 13.74 14.58 -13.91
C PHE A 91 13.74 13.07 -13.66
N ILE A 92 12.63 12.50 -13.19
CA ILE A 92 12.53 11.05 -12.94
C ILE A 92 12.63 10.26 -14.25
N LEU A 93 12.01 10.75 -15.33
CA LEU A 93 12.13 10.13 -16.66
C LEU A 93 13.58 10.16 -17.17
N MET A 94 14.29 11.28 -16.97
CA MET A 94 15.70 11.40 -17.34
C MET A 94 16.59 10.44 -16.57
N ILE A 95 16.40 10.34 -15.25
CA ILE A 95 17.14 9.39 -14.40
C ILE A 95 16.92 7.96 -14.90
N PHE A 96 15.68 7.61 -15.23
CA PHE A 96 15.39 6.26 -15.71
C PHE A 96 15.98 5.96 -17.08
N TYR A 97 15.97 6.93 -17.99
CA TYR A 97 16.61 6.77 -19.29
C TYR A 97 18.11 6.46 -19.14
N MET A 98 18.79 7.13 -18.20
CA MET A 98 20.18 6.84 -17.86
C MET A 98 20.35 5.48 -17.19
N MET A 99 19.41 5.06 -16.35
CA MET A 99 19.44 3.78 -15.63
C MET A 99 19.03 2.58 -16.50
N LYS A 100 18.56 2.79 -17.74
CA LYS A 100 18.10 1.73 -18.64
C LYS A 100 19.10 0.57 -18.76
N ASN A 101 20.40 0.89 -18.77
CA ASN A 101 21.48 -0.09 -18.90
C ASN A 101 21.92 -0.72 -17.56
N PHE A 102 21.67 -0.07 -16.42
CA PHE A 102 22.10 -0.54 -15.09
C PHE A 102 21.11 -1.49 -14.43
N ILE A 103 19.83 -1.45 -14.82
CA ILE A 103 18.81 -2.28 -14.20
C ILE A 103 18.85 -3.68 -14.85
N LEU A 104 19.77 -4.49 -14.35
CA LEU A 104 20.02 -5.90 -14.69
C LEU A 104 18.90 -6.84 -14.20
N LEU A 105 17.63 -6.40 -14.29
CA LEU A 105 16.47 -7.22 -13.90
C LEU A 105 16.00 -8.18 -15.00
N GLU A 106 16.59 -8.13 -16.21
CA GLU A 106 16.15 -8.97 -17.34
C GLU A 106 16.45 -10.46 -17.13
N ASN A 107 17.33 -10.80 -16.19
CA ASN A 107 17.74 -12.18 -15.93
C ASN A 107 17.19 -12.76 -14.61
N PHE A 108 16.11 -12.21 -14.03
CA PHE A 108 15.34 -12.95 -13.02
C PHE A 108 14.46 -14.00 -13.68
N GLN A 109 15.05 -14.86 -14.52
CA GLN A 109 14.52 -16.19 -14.72
C GLN A 109 14.88 -16.96 -13.44
N LEU A 110 14.02 -16.83 -12.43
CA LEU A 110 14.01 -17.80 -11.34
C LEU A 110 13.72 -19.16 -11.99
N GLU A 111 14.77 -19.94 -12.24
CA GLU A 111 14.66 -21.28 -12.78
C GLU A 111 13.64 -22.06 -11.94
N ASN A 112 12.49 -22.33 -12.56
CA ASN A 112 11.41 -23.10 -11.99
C ASN A 112 11.82 -24.57 -11.90
N LYS A 113 12.51 -24.93 -10.81
CA LYS A 113 12.74 -26.34 -10.46
C LYS A 113 11.85 -26.86 -9.33
N PHE A 114 11.13 -25.98 -8.64
CA PHE A 114 10.26 -26.36 -7.53
C PHE A 114 8.86 -25.75 -7.71
N ILE A 115 8.00 -26.50 -8.39
CA ILE A 115 6.58 -26.19 -8.59
C ILE A 115 5.75 -26.56 -7.35
N PHE A 116 6.34 -27.29 -6.39
CA PHE A 116 5.65 -27.84 -5.22
C PHE A 116 6.01 -27.20 -3.87
N GLU A 117 6.95 -26.24 -3.80
CA GLU A 117 7.40 -25.65 -2.52
C GLU A 117 6.48 -24.53 -1.99
N ASP A 118 5.55 -24.03 -2.79
CA ASP A 118 4.89 -22.76 -2.46
C ASP A 118 3.84 -22.88 -1.33
N ASN A 119 3.13 -24.01 -1.23
CA ASN A 119 2.22 -24.27 -0.11
C ASN A 119 2.97 -24.68 1.17
N PHE A 120 4.22 -25.15 1.05
CA PHE A 120 5.05 -25.48 2.20
C PHE A 120 5.38 -24.23 3.02
N TYR A 121 5.59 -23.07 2.40
CA TYR A 121 5.84 -21.83 3.16
C TYR A 121 4.69 -21.47 4.09
N LEU A 122 3.44 -21.62 3.63
CA LEU A 122 2.26 -21.35 4.46
C LEU A 122 2.13 -22.33 5.61
N ILE A 123 2.31 -23.61 5.33
CA ILE A 123 2.25 -24.67 6.34
C ILE A 123 3.39 -24.53 7.36
N ASN A 124 4.58 -24.14 6.91
CA ASN A 124 5.74 -23.87 7.76
C ASN A 124 5.54 -22.71 8.73
N MET A 125 4.58 -21.81 8.50
CA MET A 125 4.24 -20.79 9.50
C MET A 125 3.54 -21.39 10.72
N PHE A 126 2.72 -22.43 10.53
CA PHE A 126 1.97 -23.10 11.60
C PHE A 126 2.77 -24.18 12.32
N LEU A 127 3.88 -24.64 11.73
CA LEU A 127 4.79 -25.61 12.35
C LEU A 127 5.73 -24.93 13.34
N LEU A 128 6.21 -25.68 14.35
CA LEU A 128 7.28 -25.20 15.22
C LEU A 128 8.59 -25.05 14.41
N PRO A 129 9.41 -24.02 14.68
CA PRO A 129 9.30 -23.01 15.75
C PRO A 129 8.49 -21.76 15.37
N ASN A 130 8.10 -21.59 14.10
CA ASN A 130 7.49 -20.36 13.59
C ASN A 130 6.11 -20.03 14.19
N ASN A 131 5.39 -21.03 14.68
CA ASN A 131 4.09 -20.82 15.34
C ASN A 131 4.16 -19.84 16.54
N LEU A 132 5.32 -19.71 17.20
CA LEU A 132 5.53 -18.70 18.24
C LEU A 132 5.29 -17.27 17.73
N MET A 133 5.67 -16.98 16.48
CA MET A 133 5.43 -15.67 15.86
C MET A 133 3.94 -15.44 15.61
N ILE A 134 3.17 -16.49 15.29
CA ILE A 134 1.71 -16.41 15.15
C ILE A 134 1.07 -16.08 16.50
N TYR A 135 1.46 -16.77 17.58
CA TYR A 135 0.95 -16.47 18.91
C TYR A 135 1.26 -15.03 19.34
N PHE A 136 2.46 -14.53 19.03
CA PHE A 136 2.83 -13.15 19.31
C PHE A 136 1.96 -12.14 18.54
N MET A 137 1.72 -12.37 17.25
CA MET A 137 0.83 -11.53 16.43
C MET A 137 -0.61 -11.52 16.95
N LEU A 138 -1.14 -12.67 17.37
CA LEU A 138 -2.47 -12.77 17.97
C LEU A 138 -2.58 -11.95 19.26
N MET A 139 -1.57 -12.01 20.13
CA MET A 139 -1.53 -11.21 21.36
C MET A 139 -1.51 -9.70 21.07
N ILE A 140 -0.74 -9.27 20.06
CA ILE A 140 -0.72 -7.85 19.64
C ILE A 140 -2.10 -7.41 19.16
N LEU A 141 -2.75 -8.19 18.29
CA LEU A 141 -4.09 -7.84 17.78
C LEU A 141 -5.12 -7.75 18.92
N LEU A 142 -5.07 -8.68 19.87
CA LEU A 142 -5.95 -8.66 21.05
C LEU A 142 -5.68 -7.45 21.94
N PHE A 143 -4.42 -7.12 22.19
CA PHE A 143 -4.04 -5.93 22.96
C PHE A 143 -4.51 -4.64 22.27
N MET A 144 -4.35 -4.53 20.96
CA MET A 144 -4.84 -3.38 20.18
C MET A 144 -6.37 -3.22 20.28
N LEU A 145 -7.13 -4.32 20.24
CA LEU A 145 -8.59 -4.29 20.42
C LEU A 145 -8.98 -3.76 21.81
N ILE A 146 -8.33 -4.23 22.87
CA ILE A 146 -8.60 -3.75 24.25
C ILE A 146 -8.29 -2.26 24.36
N LEU A 147 -7.16 -1.81 23.81
CA LEU A 147 -6.78 -0.40 23.79
C LEU A 147 -7.80 0.46 23.05
N ILE A 148 -8.28 0.01 21.88
CA ILE A 148 -9.31 0.73 21.11
C ILE A 148 -10.61 0.86 21.93
N ILE A 149 -11.07 -0.21 22.59
CA ILE A 149 -12.27 -0.17 23.44
C ILE A 149 -12.08 0.81 24.60
N TRP A 150 -10.88 0.83 25.21
CA TRP A 150 -10.58 1.76 26.29
C TRP A 150 -10.53 3.22 25.81
N LEU A 151 -9.93 3.49 24.65
CA LEU A 151 -9.91 4.82 24.02
C LEU A 151 -11.33 5.31 23.68
N LEU A 152 -12.20 4.43 23.17
CA LEU A 152 -13.57 4.78 22.81
C LEU A 152 -14.46 5.08 24.02
N LYS A 153 -14.18 4.51 25.21
CA LYS A 153 -14.94 4.80 26.44
C LYS A 153 -14.83 6.26 26.90
N ASN A 154 -13.82 7.01 26.43
CA ASN A 154 -13.58 8.39 26.85
C ASN A 154 -14.41 9.45 26.09
N ASN A 155 -15.41 9.08 25.29
CA ASN A 155 -16.24 10.05 24.56
C ASN A 155 -17.35 10.65 25.43
N LYS A 156 -17.07 11.79 26.08
CA LYS A 156 -18.11 12.69 26.58
C LYS A 156 -18.71 13.48 25.40
N GLY A 157 -19.82 12.95 24.88
CA GLY A 157 -20.74 13.66 23.99
C GLY A 157 -20.75 13.15 22.54
N PRO A 158 -21.93 13.15 21.88
CA PRO A 158 -22.05 12.77 20.48
C PRO A 158 -21.33 13.76 19.56
N ILE A 159 -20.64 13.25 18.53
CA ILE A 159 -19.98 14.02 17.45
C ILE A 159 -20.98 14.90 16.66
N ARG A 160 -22.29 14.68 16.80
CA ARG A 160 -23.33 15.56 16.28
C ARG A 160 -23.93 16.36 17.43
N GLN A 161 -23.80 17.69 17.37
CA GLN A 161 -24.75 18.55 18.05
C GLN A 161 -26.15 18.13 17.58
N LYS A 162 -26.98 17.67 18.51
CA LYS A 162 -28.42 17.63 18.29
C LYS A 162 -28.84 19.10 18.12
N ASN A 163 -29.38 19.43 16.95
CA ASN A 163 -30.17 20.64 16.77
C ASN A 163 -31.29 20.68 17.82
#